data_AF-A0A2V1NKF9-F1
#
_entry.id   AF-A0A2V1NKF9-F1
#
_cell.length_a   1.000
_cell.length_b   1.000
_cell.length_c   1.000
_cell.angle_alpha   90.00
_cell.angle_beta   90.00
_cell.angle_gamma   90.00
#
_symmetry.space_group_name_H-M   'P 1'
#
loop_
_entity.id
_entity.type
_entity.pdbx_description
1 polymer ?
#
loop_
_entity_poly.entity_id
_entity_poly.type
_entity_poly.pdbx_seq_one_letter_code
_entity_poly.pdbx_strand_id
1 'polypeptide(L)'
;MRDVIARALAWVLAVLTPRRRPGRHSAEFLAVQPQVTATTPDVTPASPWSRPWTSPTKAEAAAMFRQQNAATLELHQQRERLHALTLATMGVDYPYTYPGAPFGPEVFAAAPEGFAAAGVNA
;
A
#
# COMPACT_ATOMS: atom_id res chain seq x y z
N MET A 1 -18.49 12.54 -37.93
CA MET A 1 -18.07 13.21 -36.68
C MET A 1 -17.42 12.26 -35.69
N ARG A 2 -18.06 11.12 -35.35
CA ARG A 2 -17.50 10.12 -34.42
C ARG A 2 -16.12 9.59 -34.83
N ASP A 3 -15.89 9.39 -36.13
CA ASP A 3 -14.61 8.89 -36.63
C ASP A 3 -13.46 9.89 -36.47
N VAL A 4 -13.77 11.19 -36.54
CA VAL A 4 -12.78 12.26 -36.35
C VAL A 4 -12.35 12.32 -34.88
N ILE A 5 -13.32 12.18 -33.97
CA ILE A 5 -13.06 12.12 -32.52
C ILE A 5 -12.25 10.87 -32.18
N ALA A 6 -12.64 9.71 -32.68
CA ALA A 6 -11.92 8.45 -32.45
C ALA A 6 -10.47 8.53 -32.96
N ARG A 7 -10.26 9.13 -34.14
CA ARG A 7 -8.93 9.29 -34.73
C ARG A 7 -8.06 10.31 -33.97
N ALA A 8 -8.66 11.39 -33.47
CA ALA A 8 -7.96 12.35 -32.60
C ALA A 8 -7.56 11.72 -31.26
N LEU A 9 -8.45 10.98 -30.61
CA LEU A 9 -8.16 10.29 -29.35
C LEU A 9 -7.08 9.22 -29.54
N ALA A 10 -7.12 8.45 -30.62
CA ALA A 10 -6.08 7.47 -30.93
C ALA A 10 -4.70 8.13 -31.12
N TRP A 11 -4.65 9.28 -31.79
CA TRP A 11 -3.41 10.07 -31.96
C TRP A 11 -2.87 10.58 -30.63
N VAL A 12 -3.73 11.16 -29.79
CA VAL A 12 -3.34 11.65 -28.47
C VAL A 12 -2.81 10.52 -27.60
N LEU A 13 -3.49 9.37 -27.58
CA LEU A 13 -3.04 8.19 -26.82
C LEU A 13 -1.73 7.62 -27.35
N ALA A 14 -1.50 7.62 -28.66
CA ALA A 14 -0.25 7.16 -29.26
C ALA A 14 0.96 8.07 -28.93
N VAL A 15 0.73 9.35 -28.69
CA VAL A 15 1.77 10.31 -28.27
C VAL A 15 2.02 10.24 -26.76
N LEU A 16 0.96 10.16 -25.96
CA LEU A 16 1.06 10.18 -24.48
C LEU A 16 1.50 8.84 -23.89
N THR A 17 1.28 7.73 -24.58
CA THR A 17 1.73 6.42 -24.11
C THR A 17 3.15 6.16 -24.64
N PRO A 18 4.17 5.99 -23.75
CA PRO A 18 5.49 5.61 -24.21
C PRO A 18 5.36 4.31 -25.01
N ARG A 19 5.92 4.30 -26.23
CA ARG A 19 5.89 3.14 -27.14
C ARG A 19 6.16 1.88 -26.33
N ARG A 20 5.17 0.99 -26.30
CA ARG A 20 5.21 -0.27 -25.54
C ARG A 20 6.42 -1.04 -26.03
N ARG A 21 7.54 -0.92 -25.32
CA ARG A 21 8.60 -1.93 -25.42
C ARG A 21 7.93 -3.26 -25.09
N PRO A 22 8.30 -4.34 -25.80
CA PRO A 22 7.78 -5.66 -25.49
C PRO A 22 7.97 -5.91 -23.99
N GLY A 23 6.85 -6.00 -23.26
CA GLY A 23 6.88 -6.17 -21.81
C GLY A 23 7.54 -7.50 -21.47
N ARG A 24 7.96 -7.69 -20.21
CA ARG A 24 8.59 -8.93 -19.75
C ARG A 24 7.72 -10.19 -19.93
N HIS A 25 6.44 -10.02 -20.23
CA HIS A 25 5.47 -11.08 -20.52
C HIS A 25 5.01 -11.12 -21.98
N SER A 26 5.61 -10.30 -22.85
CA SER A 26 5.31 -10.34 -24.27
C SER A 26 5.95 -11.57 -24.92
N ALA A 27 5.26 -12.15 -25.90
CA ALA A 27 5.77 -13.28 -26.67
C ALA A 27 7.13 -12.98 -27.33
N GLU A 28 7.34 -11.74 -27.79
CA GLU A 28 8.61 -11.28 -28.35
C GLU A 28 9.75 -11.30 -27.31
N PHE A 29 9.48 -10.89 -26.07
CA PHE A 29 10.46 -10.96 -24.98
C PHE A 29 10.82 -12.40 -24.60
N LEU A 30 9.83 -13.30 -24.61
CA LEU A 30 10.04 -14.72 -24.33
C LEU A 30 10.75 -15.45 -25.48
N ALA A 31 10.52 -15.04 -26.73
CA ALA A 31 11.19 -15.61 -27.90
C ALA A 31 12.68 -15.25 -27.96
N VAL A 32 13.08 -14.09 -27.43
CA VAL A 32 14.48 -13.66 -27.34
C VAL A 32 15.19 -14.25 -26.11
N GLN A 33 14.44 -14.76 -25.14
CA GLN A 33 15.06 -15.38 -23.96
C GLN A 33 15.79 -16.67 -24.40
N PRO A 34 17.07 -16.84 -24.01
CA PRO A 34 17.84 -18.02 -24.40
C PRO A 34 17.11 -19.25 -23.88
N GLN A 35 16.56 -20.03 -24.81
CA GLN A 35 16.07 -21.38 -24.53
C GLN A 35 17.29 -22.14 -24.02
N VAL A 36 17.30 -22.48 -22.72
CA VAL A 36 18.35 -23.28 -22.10
C VAL A 36 18.34 -24.65 -22.79
N THR A 37 19.09 -24.73 -23.88
CA THR A 37 19.27 -25.94 -24.67
C THR A 37 20.31 -26.75 -23.92
N ALA A 38 19.82 -27.85 -23.35
CA ALA A 38 20.56 -28.74 -22.48
C ALA A 38 21.76 -29.36 -23.20
N THR A 39 22.95 -28.79 -23.06
CA THR A 39 24.23 -29.50 -23.25
C THR A 39 25.38 -28.78 -22.54
N THR A 40 25.30 -28.63 -21.22
CA THR A 40 26.45 -28.22 -20.41
C THR A 40 26.48 -29.11 -19.16
N PRO A 41 27.62 -29.73 -18.81
CA PRO A 41 27.68 -30.64 -17.68
C PRO A 41 27.23 -29.97 -16.38
N ASP A 42 26.42 -30.74 -15.68
CA ASP A 42 25.73 -30.55 -14.42
C ASP A 42 26.47 -29.69 -13.38
N VAL A 43 26.23 -28.39 -13.43
CA VAL A 43 26.18 -27.57 -12.23
C VAL A 43 24.74 -27.11 -12.12
N THR A 44 23.86 -28.01 -11.69
CA THR A 44 22.52 -27.61 -11.24
C THR A 44 22.73 -26.50 -10.19
N PRO A 45 22.37 -25.24 -10.46
CA PRO A 45 22.55 -24.19 -9.47
C PRO A 45 21.73 -24.60 -8.25
N ALA A 46 22.38 -24.70 -7.08
CA ALA A 46 21.72 -25.05 -5.85
C ALA A 46 20.46 -24.21 -5.73
N SER A 47 19.31 -24.87 -5.72
CA SER A 47 18.03 -24.19 -5.73
C SER A 47 18.02 -23.20 -4.56
N PRO A 48 17.63 -21.93 -4.77
CA PRO A 48 17.60 -20.96 -3.68
C PRO A 48 16.61 -21.38 -2.59
N TRP A 49 15.71 -22.33 -2.88
CA TRP A 49 14.79 -22.97 -1.94
C TRP A 49 15.39 -24.19 -1.21
N SER A 50 16.59 -24.66 -1.55
CA SER A 50 17.30 -25.73 -0.84
C SER A 50 17.95 -25.26 0.47
N ARG A 51 18.02 -23.94 0.69
CA ARG A 51 18.58 -23.38 1.92
C ARG A 51 17.53 -23.46 3.04
N PRO A 52 17.85 -24.06 4.21
CA PRO A 52 16.97 -23.99 5.38
C PRO A 52 16.68 -22.54 5.72
N TRP A 53 15.40 -22.19 5.84
CA TRP A 53 15.00 -20.82 6.16
C TRP A 53 15.58 -20.42 7.52
N THR A 54 16.44 -19.41 7.52
CA THR A 54 16.98 -18.86 8.76
C THR A 54 15.95 -17.88 9.32
N SER A 55 15.01 -18.38 10.13
CA SER A 55 14.06 -17.53 10.84
C SER A 55 14.74 -16.86 12.04
N PRO A 56 14.33 -15.62 12.40
CA PRO A 56 14.70 -15.04 13.67
C PRO A 56 14.33 -15.97 14.82
N THR A 57 15.13 -15.97 15.88
CA THR A 57 14.74 -16.58 17.14
C THR A 57 13.53 -15.85 17.72
N LYS A 58 12.78 -16.51 18.62
CA LYS A 58 11.63 -15.91 19.31
C LYS A 58 11.99 -14.58 19.98
N ALA A 59 13.18 -14.49 20.57
CA ALA A 59 13.66 -13.28 21.24
C ALA A 59 13.91 -12.13 20.25
N GLU A 60 14.54 -12.43 19.11
CA GLU A 60 14.78 -11.45 18.05
C GLU A 60 13.48 -10.98 17.41
N ALA A 61 12.55 -11.89 17.11
CA ALA A 61 11.23 -11.54 16.60
C ALA A 61 10.47 -10.63 17.58
N ALA A 62 10.48 -10.95 18.87
CA ALA A 62 9.85 -10.12 19.90
C ALA A 62 10.49 -8.73 20.01
N ALA A 63 11.81 -8.62 19.82
CA ALA A 63 12.50 -7.33 19.78
C ALA A 63 12.10 -6.50 18.55
N MET A 64 12.03 -7.14 17.38
CA MET A 64 11.56 -6.49 16.15
C MET A 64 10.13 -5.95 16.29
N PHE A 65 9.21 -6.72 16.87
CA PHE A 65 7.82 -6.27 17.07
C PHE A 65 7.73 -5.10 18.06
N ARG A 66 8.54 -5.09 19.13
CA ARG A 66 8.58 -3.94 20.05
C ARG A 66 9.07 -2.67 19.35
N GLN A 67 10.09 -2.78 18.51
CA GLN A 67 10.62 -1.66 17.74
C GLN A 67 9.59 -1.15 16.70
N GLN A 68 8.90 -2.06 16.03
CA GLN A 68 7.80 -1.71 15.11
C GLN A 68 6.66 -0.99 15.84
N ASN A 69 6.29 -1.45 17.05
CA ASN A 69 5.26 -0.81 17.86
C ASN A 69 5.59 0.64 18.20
N ALA A 70 6.86 0.94 18.51
CA ALA A 70 7.29 2.31 18.77
C ALA A 70 7.15 3.19 17.51
N ALA A 71 7.51 2.67 16.33
CA ALA A 71 7.33 3.38 15.06
C ALA A 71 5.84 3.58 14.70
N THR A 72 4.97 2.63 15.06
CA THR A 72 3.52 2.77 14.83
C THR A 72 2.84 3.77 15.75
N LEU A 73 3.41 4.06 16.93
CA LEU A 73 2.86 5.07 17.85
C LEU A 73 2.89 6.47 17.21
N GLU A 74 4.01 6.83 16.60
CA GLU A 74 4.15 8.08 15.84
C GLU A 74 3.16 8.16 14.68
N LEU A 75 3.02 7.05 13.94
CA LEU A 75 2.07 6.95 12.82
C LEU A 75 0.62 7.09 13.30
N HIS A 76 0.29 6.54 14.47
CA HIS A 76 -1.03 6.67 15.07
C HIS A 76 -1.34 8.14 15.40
N GLN A 77 -0.42 8.85 16.06
CA GLN A 77 -0.58 10.26 16.38
C GLN A 77 -0.70 11.14 15.12
N GLN A 78 0.07 10.83 14.07
CA GLN A 78 -0.05 11.55 12.79
C GLN A 78 -1.42 11.36 12.15
N ARG A 79 -1.95 10.13 12.15
CA ARG A 79 -3.29 9.84 11.61
C ARG A 79 -4.37 10.56 12.42
N GLU A 80 -4.22 10.60 13.74
CA GLU A 80 -5.13 11.33 14.62
C GLU A 80 -5.15 12.83 14.33
N ARG A 81 -3.98 13.45 14.16
CA ARG A 81 -3.88 14.88 13.79
C ARG A 81 -4.51 15.17 12.44
N LEU A 82 -4.30 14.31 11.44
CA LEU A 82 -4.92 14.46 10.12
C LEU A 82 -6.44 14.31 10.18
N HIS A 83 -6.93 13.37 10.99
CA HIS A 83 -8.36 13.18 11.21
C HIS A 83 -8.99 14.40 11.91
N ALA A 84 -8.35 14.92 12.95
CA ALA A 84 -8.78 16.13 13.65
C ALA A 84 -8.83 17.34 12.71
N LEU A 85 -7.81 17.52 11.87
CA LEU A 85 -7.78 18.58 10.86
C LEU A 85 -8.92 18.44 9.86
N THR A 86 -9.21 17.23 9.41
CA THR A 86 -10.32 16.96 8.48
C THR A 86 -11.66 17.34 9.10
N LEU A 87 -11.88 17.00 10.37
CA LEU A 87 -13.10 17.39 11.10
C LEU A 87 -13.22 18.90 11.29
N ALA A 88 -12.12 19.57 11.64
CA ALA A 88 -12.10 21.03 11.76
C ALA A 88 -12.46 21.72 10.43
N THR A 89 -12.04 21.19 9.28
CA THR A 89 -12.46 21.74 7.97
C THR A 89 -13.96 21.60 7.70
N MET A 90 -14.62 20.64 8.36
CA MET A 90 -16.07 20.45 8.31
C MET A 90 -16.80 21.23 9.42
N GLY A 91 -16.08 22.01 10.24
CA GLY A 91 -16.63 22.72 11.40
C GLY A 91 -17.03 21.79 12.56
N VAL A 92 -16.52 20.55 12.56
CA VAL A 92 -16.76 19.58 13.62
C VAL A 92 -15.55 19.55 14.54
N ASP A 93 -15.77 19.78 15.84
CA ASP A 93 -14.72 19.66 16.84
C ASP A 93 -14.36 18.19 17.05
N TYR A 94 -13.08 17.86 16.95
CA TYR A 94 -12.59 16.50 17.20
C TYR A 94 -12.61 16.22 18.71
N PRO A 95 -13.21 15.09 19.16
CA PRO A 95 -13.34 14.76 20.58
C PRO A 95 -12.03 14.25 21.20
N TYR A 96 -11.00 15.09 21.19
CA TYR A 96 -9.71 14.73 21.77
C TYR A 96 -9.83 14.59 23.28
N THR A 97 -9.60 13.39 23.80
CA THR A 97 -9.72 13.06 25.21
C THR A 97 -8.41 12.47 25.72
N TYR A 98 -7.99 12.91 26.90
CA TYR A 98 -6.84 12.37 27.63
C TYR A 98 -7.17 12.31 29.12
N PRO A 99 -6.45 11.50 29.93
CA PRO A 99 -6.68 11.46 31.37
C PRO A 99 -6.51 12.86 32.00
N GLY A 100 -7.58 13.40 32.59
CA GLY A 100 -7.61 14.75 33.16
C GLY A 100 -7.99 15.86 32.17
N ALA A 101 -8.52 15.53 30.99
CA ALA A 101 -9.08 16.52 30.08
C ALA A 101 -10.24 17.31 30.74
N PRO A 102 -10.37 18.62 30.47
CA PRO A 102 -11.39 19.47 31.07
C PRO A 102 -12.81 19.14 30.62
N PHE A 103 -12.97 18.43 29.50
CA PHE A 103 -14.24 17.99 28.94
C PHE A 103 -14.16 16.50 28.65
N GLY A 104 -15.21 15.74 29.01
CA GLY A 104 -15.30 14.33 28.67
C GLY A 104 -15.94 14.09 27.30
N PRO A 105 -15.90 12.83 26.81
CA PRO A 105 -16.41 12.45 25.48
C PRO A 105 -17.90 12.77 25.30
N GLU A 106 -18.67 12.86 26.38
CA GLU A 106 -20.09 13.21 26.40
C GLU A 106 -20.39 14.61 25.84
N VAL A 107 -19.46 15.55 25.96
CA VAL A 107 -19.64 16.94 25.47
C VAL A 107 -19.64 17.00 23.95
N PHE A 108 -19.00 16.02 23.30
CA PHE A 108 -18.86 15.94 21.85
C PHE A 108 -19.88 14.99 21.19
N ALA A 109 -20.71 14.29 21.98
CA ALA A 109 -21.68 13.31 21.49
C ALA A 109 -22.90 13.93 20.77
N ALA A 110 -23.01 15.27 20.73
CA ALA A 110 -24.15 15.99 20.15
C ALA A 110 -24.03 16.32 18.65
N ALA A 111 -23.03 15.77 17.93
CA ALA A 111 -22.94 15.92 16.47
C ALA A 111 -23.94 14.97 15.76
N PRO A 112 -24.61 15.41 14.68
CA PRO A 112 -25.79 14.75 14.15
C PRO A 112 -25.49 13.34 13.63
N GLU A 113 -26.39 12.42 13.98
CA GLU A 113 -26.47 11.06 13.46
C GLU A 113 -26.41 11.08 11.92
N GLY A 114 -25.28 10.69 11.33
CA GLY A 114 -25.14 10.74 9.88
C GLY A 114 -23.91 10.06 9.29
N PHE A 115 -22.84 9.87 10.06
CA PHE A 115 -21.69 9.10 9.61
C PHE A 115 -21.53 7.84 10.45
N ALA A 116 -22.31 6.82 10.07
CA ALA A 116 -22.05 5.45 10.45
C ALA A 116 -20.58 5.12 10.11
N ALA A 117 -19.76 4.95 11.15
CA ALA A 117 -18.45 4.34 11.01
C ALA A 117 -18.66 2.96 10.39
N ALA A 118 -18.32 2.84 9.11
CA ALA A 118 -18.26 1.57 8.43
C ALA A 118 -17.34 0.66 9.24
N GLY A 119 -17.96 -0.35 9.87
CA GLY A 119 -17.27 -1.33 10.69
C GLY A 119 -16.13 -1.97 9.92
N VAL A 120 -14.95 -1.94 10.52
CA VAL A 120 -13.88 -2.88 10.19
C VAL A 120 -13.88 -3.88 11.33
N ASN A 121 -14.62 -4.98 11.12
CA ASN A 121 -14.40 -6.22 11.86
C ASN A 121 -13.03 -6.75 11.46
N ALA A 122 -12.16 -6.95 12.45
CA ALA A 122 -11.10 -7.94 12.45
C ALA A 122 -10.91 -8.44 13.89
#